data_AF-L0NFJ1-F1
#
_entry.id   AF-L0NFJ1-F1
#
_cell.length_a   1.000
_cell.length_b   1.000
_cell.length_c   1.000
_cell.angle_alpha   90.00
_cell.angle_beta   90.00
_cell.angle_gamma   90.00
#
_symmetry.space_group_name_H-M   'P 1'
#
loop_
_entity.id
_entity.type
_entity.pdbx_description
1 polymer ?
#
loop_
_entity_poly.entity_id
_entity_poly.type
_entity_poly.pdbx_seq_one_letter_code
_entity_poly.pdbx_strand_id
1 'polypeptide(L)' 'MTQPLPYIFRWNRQGRKGQPCEVLIRTNVMNTRLVRFADGYTMVTSGNALKKNPEAQPT' A
#
# COMPACT_ATOMS: atom_id res chain seq x y z
N MET A 1 5.65 19.39 3.52
CA MET A 1 5.52 18.24 4.45
C MET A 1 4.90 17.09 3.68
N THR A 2 5.59 15.96 3.55
CA THR A 2 5.04 14.78 2.86
C THR A 2 4.05 14.09 3.80
N GLN A 3 2.78 14.02 3.39
CA GLN A 3 1.77 13.28 4.14
C GLN A 3 2.15 11.80 4.16
N PRO A 4 2.05 11.11 5.32
CA PRO A 4 2.32 9.68 5.40
C PRO A 4 1.38 8.88 4.49
N LEU A 5 1.94 7.89 3.78
CA LEU A 5 1.18 7.05 2.85
C LEU A 5 0.16 6.18 3.62
N PRO A 6 -1.07 5.99 3.11
CA PRO A 6 -2.21 5.47 3.88
C PRO A 6 -2.14 3.99 4.25
N TYR A 7 -1.25 3.21 3.63
CA TYR A 7 -1.15 1.77 3.86
C TYR A 7 0.29 1.32 4.09
N ILE A 8 0.45 0.22 4.82
CA ILE A 8 1.70 -0.53 4.97
C ILE A 8 1.56 -1.86 4.23
N PHE A 9 2.51 -2.18 3.34
CA PHE A 9 2.56 -3.46 2.65
C PHE A 9 3.12 -4.54 3.57
N ARG A 10 2.35 -5.59 3.89
CA ARG A 10 2.71 -6.55 4.94
C ARG A 10 3.30 -7.89 4.46
N TRP A 11 3.31 -8.15 3.16
CA TRP A 11 3.76 -9.44 2.63
C TRP A 11 5.24 -9.45 2.29
N ASN A 12 5.86 -10.62 2.45
CA ASN A 12 7.24 -10.84 2.00
C ASN A 12 7.26 -11.13 0.51
N ARG A 13 6.99 -10.11 -0.30
CA ARG A 13 7.03 -10.16 -1.76
C ARG A 13 7.80 -8.94 -2.27
N GLN A 14 8.68 -9.15 -3.24
CA GLN A 14 9.48 -8.08 -3.87
C GLN A 14 10.36 -7.25 -2.90
N GLY A 15 10.66 -7.77 -1.70
CA GLY A 15 11.45 -7.05 -0.70
C GLY A 15 10.76 -5.80 -0.11
N ARG A 16 9.43 -5.69 -0.22
CA ARG A 16 8.67 -4.48 0.16
C ARG A 16 7.96 -4.55 1.51
N LYS A 17 8.17 -5.61 2.29
CA LYS A 17 7.49 -5.81 3.58
C LYS A 17 7.77 -4.64 4.52
N GLY A 18 6.73 -4.08 5.13
CA GLY A 18 6.79 -2.96 6.05
C GLY A 18 6.81 -1.58 5.38
N GLN A 19 6.94 -1.51 4.06
CA GLN A 19 7.02 -0.21 3.39
C GLN A 19 5.65 0.48 3.28
N PRO A 20 5.57 1.80 3.49
CA PRO A 20 4.38 2.58 3.22
C PRO A 20 4.04 2.65 1.72
N CYS A 21 2.75 2.61 1.40
CA CYS A 21 2.22 2.66 0.05
C CYS A 21 0.82 3.29 0.03
N GLU A 22 0.42 3.76 -1.15
CA GLU A 22 -0.94 4.17 -1.45
C GLU A 22 -1.59 3.22 -2.46
N VAL A 23 -2.92 3.19 -2.48
CA VAL A 23 -3.68 2.44 -3.49
C VAL A 23 -4.10 3.40 -4.58
N LEU A 24 -3.64 3.17 -5.80
CA LEU A 24 -4.03 3.95 -6.97
C LEU A 24 -5.33 3.45 -7.59
N ILE A 25 -5.51 2.13 -7.66
CA ILE A 25 -6.68 1.49 -8.27
C ILE A 25 -7.22 0.43 -7.34
N ARG A 26 -8.54 0.43 -7.14
CA ARG A 26 -9.29 -0.63 -6.44
C ARG A 26 -10.14 -1.38 -7.43
N THR A 27 -9.99 -2.70 -7.42
CA THR A 27 -10.87 -3.60 -8.17
C THR A 27 -11.53 -4.58 -7.20
N ASN A 28 -12.76 -4.98 -7.53
CA ASN A 28 -13.50 -5.97 -6.75
C ASN A 28 -13.09 -7.41 -7.11
N VAL A 29 -12.51 -7.61 -8.30
CA VAL A 29 -12.05 -8.92 -8.76
C VAL A 29 -10.86 -9.38 -7.91
N MET A 30 -11.03 -10.50 -7.21
CA MET A 30 -10.03 -11.13 -6.34
C MET A 30 -9.40 -10.18 -5.31
N ASN A 31 -10.12 -9.13 -4.89
CA ASN A 31 -9.61 -8.16 -3.91
C ASN A 31 -8.28 -7.52 -4.42
N THR A 32 -8.16 -7.30 -5.73
CA THR A 32 -6.94 -6.79 -6.37
C THR A 32 -6.83 -5.27 -6.27
N ARG A 33 -5.60 -4.76 -6.06
CA ARG A 33 -5.24 -3.35 -6.01
C ARG A 33 -3.93 -3.06 -6.72
N LEU A 34 -3.86 -1.89 -7.37
CA LEU A 34 -2.61 -1.28 -7.81
C LEU A 34 -2.10 -0.39 -6.68
N VAL A 35 -0.86 -0.60 -6.25
CA VAL A 35 -0.22 0.23 -5.21
C VAL A 35 0.97 0.99 -5.76
N ARG A 36 1.26 2.16 -5.16
CA ARG A 36 2.47 2.95 -5.36
C ARG A 36 3.21 3.12 -4.04
N PHE A 37 4.51 2.89 -4.06
CA PHE A 37 5.41 3.09 -2.91
C PHE A 37 6.06 4.48 -2.98
N ALA A 38 6.70 4.89 -1.87
CA ALA A 38 7.35 6.21 -1.76
C ALA A 38 8.46 6.45 -2.81
N ASP A 39 9.10 5.39 -3.30
CA ASP A 39 10.13 5.42 -4.35
C ASP A 39 9.55 5.49 -5.78
N GLY A 40 8.23 5.61 -5.90
CA GLY A 40 7.53 5.64 -7.20
C GLY A 40 7.31 4.26 -7.82
N TYR A 41 7.80 3.18 -7.22
CA TYR A 41 7.55 1.83 -7.69
C TYR A 41 6.06 1.49 -7.60
N THR A 42 5.53 0.80 -8.61
CA THR A 42 4.14 0.37 -8.65
C THR A 42 4.02 -1.14 -8.83
N MET A 43 3.02 -1.74 -8.19
CA MET A 43 2.71 -3.16 -8.42
C MET A 43 1.24 -3.47 -8.19
N VAL A 44 0.78 -4.54 -8.84
CA VAL A 44 -0.52 -5.15 -8.56
C VAL A 44 -0.36 -6.17 -7.43
N THR A 45 -1.23 -6.07 -6.42
CA THR A 45 -1.27 -6.99 -5.28
C THR A 45 -2.71 -7.23 -4.83
N SER A 46 -2.95 -8.29 -4.06
CA SER A 46 -4.18 -8.39 -3.25
C SER A 46 -4.14 -7.32 -2.17
N GLY A 47 -5.25 -6.64 -1.88
CA GLY A 47 -5.27 -5.71 -0.74
C GLY A 47 -5.37 -6.39 0.60
N ASN A 48 -5.53 -7.72 0.64
CA ASN A 48 -5.21 -8.47 1.84
C ASN A 48 -3.74 -8.26 2.23
N ALA A 49 -2.85 -7.91 1.29
CA ALA A 49 -1.46 -7.56 1.57
C ALA A 49 -1.27 -6.16 2.18
N LEU A 50 -2.34 -5.40 2.41
CA LEU A 50 -2.29 -4.02 2.90
C LEU A 50 -2.86 -3.94 4.32
N LYS A 51 -2.16 -3.18 5.16
CA LYS A 51 -2.64 -2.76 6.50
C LYS A 51 -2.79 -1.24 6.48
N LYS A 52 -3.78 -0.68 7.17
CA LYS A 52 -3.88 0.79 7.34
C LYS A 52 -2.61 1.30 8.06
N ASN A 53 -2.07 2.41 7.57
CA ASN A 53 -0.97 3.09 8.24
C ASN A 53 -1.55 3.97 9.37
N PRO A 54 -1.24 3.69 10.65
CA PRO A 54 -1.69 4.52 11.76
C PRO A 54 -1.13 5.95 11.70
N GLU A 55 0.05 6.14 11.10
CA GLU A 55 0.68 7.46 10.95
C GLU A 55 -0.05 8.33 9.93
N ALA A 56 -0.85 7.73 9.03
CA ALA A 56 -1.58 8.40 7.96
C ALA A 56 -3.01 8.82 8.32
N GLN A 57 -3.44 8.62 9.56
CA GLN A 57 -4.72 9.13 10.03
C GLN A 57 -4.47 10.39 10.85
N PRO A 58 -5.00 11.56 10.44
CA PRO A 58 -5.10 12.68 11.36
C PRO A 58 -6.08 12.25 12.47
N THR A 59 -5.65 12.41 13.72
CA THR A 59 -6.48 12.24 14.92
C THR A 59 -7.77 13.04 14.83
#